data_AF-A0A951ZM99-F1
#
_entry.id   AF-A0A951ZM99-F1
#
_cell.length_a   1.000
_cell.length_b   1.000
_cell.length_c   1.000
_cell.angle_alpha   90.00
_cell.angle_beta   90.00
_cell.angle_gamma   90.00
#
_symmetry.space_group_name_H-M   'P 1'
#
loop_
_entity.id
_entity.type
_entity.pdbx_description
1 polymer ?
#
loop_
_entity_poly.entity_id
_entity_poly.type
_entity_poly.pdbx_seq_one_letter_code
_entity_poly.pdbx_strand_id
1 'polypeptide(L)'
;MFMKLSGKKVLIGVTGGIAAYKIPILVRELIKEGAQVQVILTPDAQAFVTPLTLATVSNNPVHTAFFNKTTGEWDSHIHLALWADIFLIAPATANTLAKMAHGLADNLLLAVYLSARCKCVVAPAMDLDMLKHPSTEKNIRTLEKQGVEIIPSETGFLASGLIGEGRMPEPETLCKYIIETLTPPSILSNQSWVVTAGPTFESIDPVRFIGNHSSGKMGIAIAEALATKGAQVILICGPSSVPHRHQGGIQRIDITSADEMLEAVE
;
A
#
# COMPACT_ATOMS: atom_id res chain seq x y z
N MET A 1 13.35 1.77 10.49
CA MET A 1 12.03 2.40 10.25
C MET A 1 11.13 1.33 9.66
N PHE A 2 10.00 1.01 10.29
CA PHE A 2 9.09 -0.04 9.83
C PHE A 2 8.38 0.44 8.55
N MET A 3 8.60 -0.25 7.43
CA MET A 3 7.90 -0.02 6.16
C MET A 3 6.50 -0.65 6.25
N LYS A 4 5.45 0.18 6.34
CA LYS A 4 4.08 -0.30 6.56
C LYS A 4 3.48 -0.97 5.33
N LEU A 5 3.87 -0.54 4.14
CA LEU A 5 3.34 -1.03 2.86
C LEU A 5 4.27 -2.02 2.16
N SER A 6 5.20 -2.65 2.87
CA SER A 6 6.14 -3.61 2.28
C SER A 6 5.40 -4.74 1.55
N GLY A 7 5.72 -4.90 0.26
CA GLY A 7 5.11 -5.91 -0.61
C GLY A 7 3.71 -5.58 -1.12
N LYS A 8 3.13 -4.43 -0.75
CA LYS A 8 1.82 -3.98 -1.23
C LYS A 8 1.93 -3.32 -2.60
N LYS A 9 0.94 -3.56 -3.46
CA LYS A 9 0.87 -3.05 -4.82
C LYS A 9 -0.23 -2.00 -4.94
N VAL A 10 0.18 -0.76 -5.19
CA VAL A 10 -0.74 0.38 -5.31
C VAL A 10 -0.77 0.84 -6.76
N LEU A 11 -1.94 0.80 -7.37
CA LEU A 11 -2.15 1.38 -8.69
C LEU A 11 -2.75 2.77 -8.54
N ILE A 12 -2.17 3.76 -9.22
CA ILE A 12 -2.65 5.14 -9.19
C ILE A 12 -3.16 5.53 -10.58
N GLY A 13 -4.45 5.85 -10.69
CA GLY A 13 -5.06 6.44 -11.86
C GLY A 13 -5.08 7.96 -11.75
N VAL A 14 -4.51 8.68 -12.71
CA VAL A 14 -4.40 10.13 -12.70
C VAL A 14 -5.23 10.74 -13.82
N THR A 15 -6.13 11.66 -13.46
CA THR A 15 -7.06 12.29 -14.40
C THR A 15 -6.70 13.75 -14.67
N GLY A 16 -7.25 14.33 -15.76
CA GLY A 16 -6.91 15.67 -16.26
C GLY A 16 -7.42 16.83 -15.41
N GLY A 17 -6.80 17.06 -14.25
CA GLY A 17 -7.07 18.22 -13.40
C GLY A 17 -5.80 18.80 -12.80
N ILE A 18 -5.84 20.08 -12.41
CA ILE A 18 -4.64 20.80 -11.93
C ILE A 18 -3.95 20.07 -10.76
N ALA A 19 -4.71 19.42 -9.87
CA ALA A 19 -4.16 18.68 -8.74
C ALA A 19 -3.26 17.49 -9.10
N ALA A 20 -3.18 17.10 -10.39
CA ALA A 20 -2.28 16.05 -10.85
C ALA A 20 -0.79 16.33 -10.55
N TYR A 21 -0.39 17.60 -10.39
CA TYR A 21 0.98 17.96 -9.99
C TYR A 21 1.35 17.43 -8.59
N LYS A 22 0.37 17.11 -7.74
CA LYS A 22 0.60 16.57 -6.39
C LYS A 22 0.93 15.07 -6.40
N ILE A 23 0.64 14.36 -7.48
CA ILE A 23 0.78 12.90 -7.55
C ILE A 23 2.23 12.42 -7.45
N PRO A 24 3.24 13.08 -8.05
CA PRO A 24 4.63 12.70 -7.82
C PRO A 24 5.03 12.70 -6.34
N ILE A 25 4.44 13.58 -5.52
CA ILE A 25 4.69 13.62 -4.07
C ILE A 25 4.07 12.39 -3.41
N LEU A 26 2.81 12.09 -3.71
CA LEU A 26 2.12 10.90 -3.20
C LEU A 26 2.88 9.60 -3.54
N VAL A 27 3.35 9.46 -4.79
CA VAL A 27 4.13 8.29 -5.22
C VAL A 27 5.38 8.13 -4.36
N ARG A 28 6.10 9.23 -4.07
CA ARG A 28 7.29 9.19 -3.21
C ARG A 28 6.95 8.78 -1.77
N GLU A 29 5.85 9.30 -1.21
CA GLU A 29 5.42 8.91 0.14
C GLU A 29 5.06 7.42 0.22
N LEU A 30 4.37 6.87 -0.79
CA LEU A 30 4.03 5.44 -0.84
C LEU A 30 5.27 4.55 -0.97
N ILE A 31 6.25 4.96 -1.78
CA ILE A 31 7.52 4.21 -1.94
C ILE A 31 8.36 4.26 -0.65
N LYS A 32 8.40 5.40 0.06
CA LYS A 32 9.06 5.47 1.38
C LYS A 32 8.48 4.46 2.37
N GLU A 33 7.17 4.21 2.28
CA GLU A 33 6.47 3.22 3.09
C GLU A 33 6.62 1.77 2.59
N GLY A 34 7.34 1.55 1.48
CA GLY A 34 7.67 0.23 0.93
C GLY A 34 6.69 -0.32 -0.11
N ALA A 35 5.74 0.49 -0.58
CA ALA A 35 4.80 0.07 -1.62
C ALA A 35 5.46 -0.04 -3.00
N GLN A 36 5.01 -0.99 -3.81
CA GLN A 36 5.21 -0.98 -5.25
C GLN A 36 4.13 -0.14 -5.89
N VAL A 37 4.50 0.86 -6.70
CA VAL A 37 3.56 1.81 -7.28
C VAL A 37 3.61 1.76 -8.80
N GLN A 38 2.48 1.53 -9.44
CA GLN A 38 2.29 1.73 -10.88
C GLN A 38 1.30 2.86 -11.12
N VAL A 39 1.45 3.55 -12.24
CA VAL A 39 0.67 4.76 -12.54
C VAL A 39 0.06 4.65 -13.94
N ILE A 40 -1.21 5.03 -14.04
CA ILE A 40 -1.96 5.16 -15.29
C ILE A 40 -2.38 6.62 -15.45
N LEU A 41 -2.03 7.24 -16.57
CA LEU A 41 -2.50 8.58 -16.93
C LEU A 41 -3.64 8.47 -17.94
N THR A 42 -4.70 9.25 -17.72
CA THR A 42 -5.64 9.57 -18.81
C THR A 42 -4.93 10.43 -19.86
N PRO A 43 -5.44 10.49 -21.11
CA PRO A 43 -4.91 11.41 -22.13
C PRO A 43 -4.81 12.86 -21.64
N ASP A 44 -5.84 13.37 -20.96
CA ASP A 44 -5.89 14.75 -20.47
C ASP A 44 -4.92 15.02 -19.30
N ALA A 45 -4.58 13.99 -18.50
CA ALA A 45 -3.66 14.13 -17.38
C ALA A 45 -2.23 14.44 -17.81
N GLN A 46 -1.83 14.01 -19.01
CA GLN A 46 -0.49 14.23 -19.54
C GLN A 46 -0.15 15.72 -19.73
N ALA A 47 -1.17 16.59 -19.83
CA ALA A 47 -0.98 18.03 -19.90
C ALA A 47 -0.61 18.67 -18.55
N PHE A 48 -0.88 17.99 -17.44
CA PHE A 48 -0.64 18.50 -16.07
C PHE A 48 0.57 17.85 -15.40
N VAL A 49 0.84 16.58 -15.72
CA VAL A 49 1.99 15.85 -15.19
C VAL A 49 2.53 14.90 -16.25
N THR A 50 3.85 14.90 -16.43
CA THR A 50 4.47 14.11 -17.50
C THR A 50 4.63 12.64 -17.11
N PRO A 51 4.49 11.70 -18.07
CA PRO A 51 4.83 10.29 -17.83
C PRO A 51 6.26 10.10 -17.33
N LEU A 52 7.22 10.91 -17.82
CA LEU A 52 8.62 10.84 -17.40
C LEU A 52 8.78 11.11 -15.90
N THR A 53 8.18 12.19 -15.39
CA THR A 53 8.26 12.54 -13.98
C THR A 53 7.73 11.41 -13.09
N LEU A 54 6.56 10.86 -13.46
CA LEU A 54 5.92 9.77 -12.71
C LEU A 54 6.71 8.46 -12.82
N ALA A 55 7.31 8.17 -13.97
CA ALA A 55 8.15 6.99 -14.15
C ALA A 55 9.40 7.06 -13.26
N THR A 56 10.05 8.23 -13.20
CA THR A 56 11.22 8.44 -12.35
C THR A 56 10.89 8.28 -10.87
N VAL A 57 9.80 8.88 -10.38
CA VAL A 57 9.48 8.78 -8.94
C VAL A 57 8.91 7.42 -8.55
N SER A 58 8.27 6.69 -9.48
CA SER A 58 7.68 5.36 -9.22
C SER A 58 8.67 4.20 -9.40
N ASN A 59 9.81 4.44 -10.06
CA ASN A 59 10.72 3.39 -10.57
C ASN A 59 10.02 2.35 -11.47
N ASN A 60 8.91 2.73 -12.12
CA ASN A 60 8.13 1.87 -13.01
C ASN A 60 7.72 2.65 -14.27
N PRO A 61 7.50 1.99 -15.41
CA PRO A 61 6.88 2.62 -16.57
C PRO A 61 5.49 3.19 -16.23
N VAL A 62 5.09 4.25 -16.93
CA VAL A 62 3.76 4.86 -16.77
C VAL A 62 2.89 4.49 -17.95
N HIS A 63 1.71 3.95 -17.67
CA HIS A 63 0.77 3.50 -18.68
C HIS A 63 -0.13 4.66 -19.11
N THR A 64 -0.34 4.82 -20.42
CA THR A 64 -1.05 5.99 -20.98
C THR A 64 -2.09 5.63 -22.03
N ALA A 65 -1.98 4.46 -22.66
CA ALA A 65 -2.85 4.00 -23.73
C ALA A 65 -2.85 2.47 -23.78
N PHE A 66 -3.83 1.87 -24.46
CA PHE A 66 -3.92 0.41 -24.63
C PHE A 66 -2.70 -0.21 -25.33
N PHE A 67 -2.03 0.56 -26.18
CA PHE A 67 -0.82 0.11 -26.84
C PHE A 67 0.10 1.29 -27.11
N ASN A 68 1.40 1.02 -27.10
CA ASN A 68 2.42 1.96 -27.50
C ASN A 68 2.46 2.02 -29.04
N LYS A 69 2.22 3.19 -29.62
CA LYS A 69 2.20 3.37 -31.09
C LYS A 69 3.58 3.15 -31.74
N THR A 70 4.66 3.30 -30.98
CA THR A 70 6.04 3.20 -31.49
C THR A 70 6.58 1.79 -31.34
N THR A 71 6.38 1.16 -30.18
CA THR A 71 6.90 -0.19 -29.91
C THR A 71 5.91 -1.31 -30.24
N GLY A 72 4.63 -1.00 -30.36
CA GLY A 72 3.56 -1.99 -30.54
C GLY A 72 3.22 -2.77 -29.26
N GLU A 73 3.89 -2.48 -28.14
CA GLU A 73 3.63 -3.12 -26.86
C GLU A 73 2.21 -2.83 -26.38
N TRP A 74 1.54 -3.86 -25.88
CA TRP A 74 0.15 -3.80 -25.45
C TRP A 74 0.05 -3.81 -23.92
N ASP A 75 -0.66 -2.83 -23.37
CA ASP A 75 -0.94 -2.73 -21.95
C ASP A 75 -2.25 -3.45 -21.63
N SER A 76 -2.13 -4.58 -20.94
CA SER A 76 -3.27 -5.37 -20.50
C SER A 76 -3.99 -4.70 -19.34
N HIS A 77 -5.14 -4.09 -19.63
CA HIS A 77 -6.03 -3.55 -18.61
C HIS A 77 -6.42 -4.60 -17.55
N ILE A 78 -6.54 -5.88 -17.94
CA ILE A 78 -6.79 -7.00 -17.01
C ILE A 78 -5.59 -7.26 -16.10
N HIS A 79 -4.37 -7.28 -16.64
CA HIS A 79 -3.18 -7.53 -15.85
C HIS A 79 -2.96 -6.43 -14.81
N LEU A 80 -3.09 -5.15 -15.21
CA LEU A 80 -2.97 -4.01 -14.30
C LEU A 80 -4.03 -4.08 -13.19
N ALA A 81 -5.27 -4.40 -13.56
CA ALA A 81 -6.37 -4.56 -12.63
C ALA A 81 -6.16 -5.69 -11.60
N LEU A 82 -5.59 -6.82 -12.03
CA LEU A 82 -5.29 -7.97 -11.15
C LEU A 82 -3.99 -7.80 -10.36
N TRP A 83 -3.09 -6.94 -10.81
CA TRP A 83 -1.82 -6.68 -10.14
C TRP A 83 -2.00 -5.90 -8.84
N ALA A 84 -2.96 -4.97 -8.80
CA ALA A 84 -3.12 -4.02 -7.70
C ALA A 84 -3.83 -4.62 -6.48
N ASP A 85 -3.34 -4.33 -5.27
CA ASP A 85 -4.06 -4.59 -4.00
C ASP A 85 -5.09 -3.48 -3.71
N ILE A 86 -4.84 -2.27 -4.23
CA ILE A 86 -5.75 -1.13 -4.20
C ILE A 86 -5.58 -0.30 -5.47
N PHE A 87 -6.68 0.24 -5.98
CA PHE A 87 -6.68 1.17 -7.10
C PHE A 87 -7.20 2.53 -6.66
N LEU A 88 -6.30 3.52 -6.55
CA LEU A 88 -6.63 4.90 -6.21
C LEU A 88 -6.69 5.75 -7.48
N ILE A 89 -7.79 6.46 -7.72
CA ILE A 89 -7.90 7.45 -8.79
C ILE A 89 -7.82 8.85 -8.17
N ALA A 90 -6.69 9.53 -8.36
CA ALA A 90 -6.37 10.81 -7.77
C ALA A 90 -5.53 11.68 -8.72
N PRO A 91 -5.92 12.96 -8.97
CA PRO A 91 -7.28 13.46 -8.75
C PRO A 91 -8.29 12.69 -9.60
N ALA A 92 -9.53 12.61 -9.13
CA ALA A 92 -10.68 12.16 -9.92
C ALA A 92 -11.51 13.37 -10.38
N THR A 93 -11.43 13.72 -11.66
CA THR A 93 -12.22 14.82 -12.25
C THR A 93 -13.69 14.44 -12.39
N ALA A 94 -14.57 15.44 -12.45
CA ALA A 94 -16.01 15.25 -12.70
C ALA A 94 -16.28 14.40 -13.94
N ASN A 95 -15.51 14.59 -15.02
CA ASN A 95 -15.60 13.82 -16.26
C ASN A 95 -15.31 12.33 -16.02
N THR A 96 -14.24 12.01 -15.29
CA THR A 96 -13.88 10.62 -15.01
C THR A 96 -14.91 9.97 -14.08
N LEU A 97 -15.38 10.68 -13.04
CA LEU A 97 -16.42 10.19 -12.15
C LEU A 97 -17.73 9.88 -12.91
N ALA A 98 -18.12 10.76 -13.86
CA ALA A 98 -19.28 10.52 -14.71
C ALA A 98 -19.11 9.25 -15.56
N LYS A 99 -17.95 9.10 -16.22
CA LYS A 99 -17.66 7.91 -17.04
C LYS A 99 -17.65 6.63 -16.21
N MET A 100 -17.05 6.66 -15.02
CA MET A 100 -17.05 5.51 -14.10
C MET A 100 -18.47 5.14 -13.66
N ALA A 101 -19.29 6.11 -13.24
CA ALA A 101 -20.65 5.87 -12.76
C ALA A 101 -21.54 5.23 -13.83
N HIS A 102 -21.27 5.52 -15.11
CA HIS A 102 -22.02 5.04 -16.27
C HIS A 102 -21.35 3.88 -17.02
N GLY A 103 -20.22 3.37 -16.53
CA GLY A 103 -19.54 2.20 -17.12
C GLY A 103 -18.91 2.48 -18.49
N LEU A 104 -18.52 3.71 -18.78
CA LEU A 104 -17.79 4.06 -20.01
C LEU A 104 -16.31 3.69 -19.87
N ALA A 105 -15.71 3.07 -20.90
CA ALA A 105 -14.32 2.61 -20.92
C ALA A 105 -13.58 3.05 -22.19
N ASP A 106 -13.54 4.36 -22.44
CA ASP A 106 -12.93 4.94 -23.64
C ASP A 106 -11.41 5.18 -23.54
N ASN A 107 -10.80 4.84 -22.41
CA ASN A 107 -9.37 4.93 -22.18
C ASN A 107 -8.87 3.82 -21.24
N LEU A 108 -7.55 3.63 -21.16
CA LEU A 108 -6.93 2.55 -20.41
C LEU A 108 -7.33 2.57 -18.92
N LEU A 109 -7.33 3.74 -18.27
CA LEU A 109 -7.67 3.87 -16.85
C LEU A 109 -9.08 3.35 -16.57
N LEU A 110 -10.06 3.73 -17.38
CA LEU A 110 -11.45 3.30 -17.21
C LEU A 110 -11.63 1.81 -17.53
N ALA A 111 -10.92 1.27 -18.52
CA ALA A 111 -10.93 -0.16 -18.81
C ALA A 111 -10.33 -0.99 -17.65
N VAL A 112 -9.27 -0.47 -17.01
CA VAL A 112 -8.69 -1.06 -15.79
C VAL A 112 -9.68 -0.99 -14.64
N TYR A 113 -10.35 0.15 -14.43
CA TYR A 113 -11.38 0.29 -13.40
C TYR A 113 -12.48 -0.77 -13.53
N LEU A 114 -13.03 -0.98 -14.73
CA LEU A 114 -14.06 -2.00 -14.95
C LEU A 114 -13.54 -3.44 -14.77
N SER A 115 -12.23 -3.65 -14.86
CA SER A 115 -11.60 -4.96 -14.67
C SER A 115 -11.10 -5.20 -13.24
N ALA A 116 -11.05 -4.14 -12.42
CA ALA A 116 -10.47 -4.17 -11.09
C ALA A 116 -11.29 -5.09 -10.16
N ARG A 117 -10.57 -5.96 -9.45
CA ARG A 117 -11.13 -6.81 -8.38
C ARG A 117 -10.72 -6.34 -6.99
N CYS A 118 -9.73 -5.46 -6.94
CA CYS A 118 -9.27 -4.85 -5.71
C CYS A 118 -10.18 -3.68 -5.30
N LYS A 119 -9.95 -3.17 -4.11
CA LYS A 119 -10.69 -2.01 -3.61
C LYS A 119 -10.39 -0.79 -4.48
N CYS A 120 -11.44 -0.21 -5.06
CA CYS A 120 -11.35 1.00 -5.88
C CYS A 120 -11.72 2.22 -5.04
N VAL A 121 -10.89 3.25 -5.13
CA VAL A 121 -11.00 4.46 -4.34
C VAL A 121 -10.80 5.66 -5.24
N VAL A 122 -11.58 6.72 -5.05
CA VAL A 122 -11.43 7.98 -5.80
C VAL A 122 -11.21 9.14 -4.84
N ALA A 123 -10.37 10.09 -5.24
CA ALA A 123 -10.18 11.37 -4.54
C ALA A 123 -10.67 12.50 -5.47
N PRO A 124 -11.94 12.92 -5.39
CA PRO A 124 -12.48 13.96 -6.24
C PRO A 124 -11.71 15.28 -6.12
N ALA A 125 -11.49 15.93 -7.25
CA ALA A 125 -10.90 17.27 -7.27
C ALA A 125 -11.46 18.08 -8.44
N MET A 126 -12.13 19.18 -8.14
CA MET A 126 -12.77 20.07 -9.10
C MET A 126 -13.15 21.39 -8.42
N ASP A 127 -13.69 22.33 -9.19
CA ASP A 127 -14.21 23.57 -8.62
C ASP A 127 -15.45 23.33 -7.72
N LEU A 128 -15.71 24.23 -6.78
CA LEU A 128 -16.82 24.16 -5.82
C LEU A 128 -18.17 23.94 -6.50
N ASP A 129 -18.43 24.70 -7.56
CA ASP A 129 -19.70 24.63 -8.28
C ASP A 129 -19.84 23.33 -9.06
N MET A 130 -18.72 22.80 -9.57
CA MET A 130 -18.71 21.49 -10.22
C MET A 130 -18.98 20.36 -9.23
N LEU A 131 -18.43 20.45 -8.01
CA LEU A 131 -18.63 19.45 -6.98
C LEU A 131 -20.08 19.42 -6.49
N LYS A 132 -20.67 20.60 -6.27
CA LYS A 132 -22.08 20.79 -5.87
C LYS A 132 -23.08 20.58 -6.99
N HIS A 133 -22.63 20.42 -8.23
CA HIS A 133 -23.53 20.23 -9.35
C HIS A 133 -24.34 18.92 -9.17
N PRO A 134 -25.68 18.92 -9.35
CA PRO A 134 -26.52 17.75 -9.09
C PRO A 134 -26.08 16.48 -9.85
N SER A 135 -25.55 16.63 -11.06
CA SER A 135 -25.00 15.50 -11.82
C SER A 135 -23.77 14.89 -11.15
N THR A 136 -22.87 15.71 -10.60
CA THR A 136 -21.66 15.23 -9.92
C THR A 136 -22.02 14.50 -8.64
N GLU A 137 -22.90 15.09 -7.82
CA GLU A 137 -23.39 14.43 -6.60
C GLU A 137 -24.08 13.09 -6.91
N LYS A 138 -24.90 13.04 -7.97
CA LYS A 138 -25.56 11.81 -8.41
C LYS A 138 -24.54 10.75 -8.83
N ASN A 139 -23.48 11.14 -9.55
CA ASN A 139 -22.43 10.23 -9.98
C ASN A 139 -21.63 9.69 -8.79
N ILE A 140 -21.24 10.56 -7.85
CA ILE A 140 -20.56 10.16 -6.61
C ILE A 140 -21.42 9.14 -5.83
N ARG A 141 -22.70 9.44 -5.61
CA ARG A 141 -23.62 8.50 -4.93
C ARG A 141 -23.81 7.19 -5.67
N THR A 142 -23.72 7.21 -7.00
CA THR A 142 -23.82 6.00 -7.82
C THR A 142 -22.58 5.14 -7.64
N LEU A 143 -21.40 5.75 -7.62
CA LEU A 143 -20.12 5.08 -7.37
C LEU A 143 -20.06 4.47 -5.97
N GLU A 144 -20.52 5.20 -4.95
CA GLU A 144 -20.64 4.68 -3.58
C GLU A 144 -21.52 3.42 -3.54
N LYS A 145 -22.68 3.44 -4.21
CA LYS A 145 -23.58 2.28 -4.32
C LYS A 145 -22.94 1.11 -5.08
N GLN A 146 -22.02 1.38 -5.99
CA GLN A 146 -21.24 0.38 -6.73
C GLN A 146 -20.05 -0.15 -5.92
N GLY A 147 -19.82 0.35 -4.70
CA GLY A 147 -18.75 -0.10 -3.82
C GLY A 147 -17.42 0.64 -4.02
N VAL A 148 -17.41 1.74 -4.76
CA VAL A 148 -16.25 2.63 -4.87
C VAL A 148 -16.21 3.54 -3.65
N GLU A 149 -15.07 3.60 -2.96
CA GLU A 149 -14.91 4.49 -1.82
C GLU A 149 -14.48 5.90 -2.27
N ILE A 150 -15.07 6.91 -1.65
CA ILE A 150 -14.83 8.32 -1.96
C ILE A 150 -14.02 8.94 -0.82
N ILE A 151 -12.80 9.38 -1.10
CA ILE A 151 -12.06 10.23 -0.17
C ILE A 151 -12.55 11.67 -0.40
N PRO A 152 -13.21 12.30 0.58
CA PRO A 152 -13.83 13.62 0.39
C PRO A 152 -12.78 14.68 0.03
N SER A 153 -13.19 15.65 -0.79
CA SER A 153 -12.35 16.79 -1.14
C SER A 153 -12.12 17.69 0.08
N GLU A 154 -10.95 18.31 0.16
CA GLU A 154 -10.64 19.29 1.20
C GLU A 154 -11.20 20.68 0.83
N THR A 155 -11.39 21.51 1.85
CA THR A 155 -11.78 22.92 1.70
C THR A 155 -10.54 23.81 1.61
N GLY A 156 -10.54 24.77 0.69
CA GLY A 156 -9.49 25.80 0.62
C GLY A 156 -9.63 26.70 -0.60
N PHE A 157 -8.56 27.42 -0.93
CA PHE A 157 -8.52 28.29 -2.10
C PHE A 157 -8.46 27.48 -3.40
N LEU A 158 -9.39 27.75 -4.31
CA LEU A 158 -9.56 27.07 -5.59
C LEU A 158 -9.00 27.92 -6.75
N ALA A 159 -8.75 27.29 -7.90
CA ALA A 159 -8.22 27.97 -9.08
C ALA A 159 -9.16 29.05 -9.64
N SER A 160 -10.46 28.96 -9.35
CA SER A 160 -11.47 29.97 -9.67
C SER A 160 -11.36 31.25 -8.83
N GLY A 161 -10.56 31.24 -7.76
CA GLY A 161 -10.53 32.30 -6.75
C GLY A 161 -11.54 32.12 -5.62
N LEU A 162 -12.40 31.09 -5.69
CA LEU A 162 -13.34 30.74 -4.62
C LEU A 162 -12.60 30.08 -3.44
N ILE A 163 -13.21 30.16 -2.25
CA ILE A 163 -12.83 29.37 -1.08
C ILE A 163 -13.95 28.38 -0.82
N GLY A 164 -13.64 27.09 -0.90
CA GLY A 164 -14.65 26.04 -0.75
C GLY A 164 -14.09 24.64 -0.87
N GLU A 165 -14.98 23.67 -0.73
CA GLU A 165 -14.72 22.26 -0.96
C GLU A 165 -14.43 21.98 -2.44
N GLY A 166 -13.47 21.11 -2.72
CA GLY A 166 -13.13 20.71 -4.10
C GLY A 166 -11.64 20.49 -4.34
N ARG A 167 -10.78 20.80 -3.36
CA ARG A 167 -9.35 20.52 -3.44
C ARG A 167 -9.12 19.02 -3.25
N MET A 168 -8.24 18.44 -4.07
CA MET A 168 -7.74 17.09 -3.79
C MET A 168 -7.07 17.09 -2.41
N PRO A 169 -7.35 16.08 -1.55
CA PRO A 169 -6.65 15.91 -0.29
C PRO A 169 -5.14 15.95 -0.46
N GLU A 170 -4.45 16.39 0.59
CA GLU A 170 -2.98 16.43 0.54
C GLU A 170 -2.40 15.00 0.41
N PRO A 171 -1.24 14.83 -0.26
CA PRO A 171 -0.60 13.53 -0.46
C PRO A 171 -0.45 12.69 0.82
N GLU A 172 -0.17 13.34 1.95
CA GLU A 172 -0.03 12.71 3.25
C GLU A 172 -1.34 12.07 3.73
N THR A 173 -2.47 12.76 3.50
CA THR A 173 -3.82 12.27 3.80
C THR A 173 -4.14 11.03 2.96
N LEU A 174 -3.85 11.08 1.66
CA LEU A 174 -4.06 9.94 0.74
C LEU A 174 -3.16 8.75 1.10
N CYS A 175 -1.89 9.00 1.42
CA CYS A 175 -0.95 7.97 1.85
C CYS A 175 -1.42 7.29 3.15
N LYS A 176 -1.82 8.09 4.16
CA LYS A 176 -2.37 7.58 5.41
C LYS A 176 -3.59 6.69 5.19
N TYR A 177 -4.52 7.13 4.35
CA TYR A 177 -5.70 6.34 4.01
C TYR A 177 -5.33 4.99 3.35
N ILE A 178 -4.36 4.97 2.44
CA ILE A 178 -3.89 3.74 1.80
C ILE A 178 -3.26 2.79 2.85
N ILE A 179 -2.44 3.33 3.76
CA ILE A 179 -1.86 2.55 4.86
C ILE A 179 -2.95 1.93 5.72
N GLU A 180 -3.92 2.71 6.19
CA GLU A 180 -5.01 2.20 7.04
C GLU A 180 -5.85 1.14 6.32
N THR A 181 -6.03 1.29 5.00
CA THR A 181 -6.78 0.33 4.17
C THR A 181 -6.03 -0.98 3.95
N LEU A 182 -4.73 -0.92 3.64
CA LEU A 182 -3.92 -2.10 3.29
C LEU A 182 -3.23 -2.77 4.47
N THR A 183 -3.12 -2.04 5.58
CA THR A 183 -2.65 -2.52 6.89
C THR A 183 -3.72 -2.26 7.94
N PRO A 184 -4.85 -2.98 7.89
CA PRO A 184 -5.83 -2.89 8.97
C PRO A 184 -5.14 -3.24 10.30
N PRO A 185 -5.58 -2.65 11.42
CA PRO A 185 -4.97 -2.85 12.72
C PRO A 185 -4.87 -4.35 13.01
N SER A 186 -3.63 -4.83 13.07
CA SER A 186 -3.37 -6.22 13.37
C SER A 186 -3.66 -6.44 14.85
N ILE A 187 -4.27 -7.58 15.19
CA ILE A 187 -4.79 -7.87 16.54
C ILE A 187 -3.71 -7.66 17.62
N LEU A 188 -2.42 -7.81 17.26
CA LEU A 188 -1.29 -7.74 18.19
C LEU A 188 -0.37 -6.52 17.99
N SER A 189 -0.77 -5.50 17.21
CA SER A 189 0.08 -4.34 16.82
C SER A 189 0.77 -3.59 17.99
N ASN A 190 0.19 -3.66 19.19
CA ASN A 190 0.69 -2.99 20.40
C ASN A 190 1.08 -3.98 21.49
N GLN A 191 1.34 -5.24 21.13
CA GLN A 191 1.72 -6.29 22.06
C GLN A 191 3.18 -6.70 21.82
N SER A 192 3.92 -6.78 22.92
CA SER A 192 5.26 -7.35 22.94
C SER A 192 5.18 -8.78 23.46
N TRP A 193 5.76 -9.72 22.71
CA TRP A 193 5.75 -11.14 23.02
C TRP A 193 7.18 -11.65 23.14
N VAL A 194 7.46 -12.39 24.21
CA VAL A 194 8.70 -13.17 24.34
C VAL A 194 8.39 -14.61 23.95
N VAL A 195 9.20 -15.17 23.06
CA VAL A 195 9.08 -16.56 22.60
C VAL A 195 10.43 -17.24 22.78
N THR A 196 10.47 -18.32 23.55
CA THR A 196 11.65 -19.19 23.63
C THR A 196 11.58 -20.29 22.58
N ALA A 197 12.72 -20.62 21.98
CA ALA A 197 12.82 -21.66 20.96
C ALA A 197 14.17 -22.38 21.00
N GLY A 198 14.24 -23.58 20.45
CA GLY A 198 15.49 -24.34 20.31
C GLY A 198 15.83 -25.21 21.53
N PRO A 199 16.95 -25.94 21.47
CA PRO A 199 17.48 -26.70 22.60
C PRO A 199 18.31 -25.80 23.52
N THR A 200 18.68 -26.28 24.70
CA THR A 200 19.77 -25.69 25.52
C THR A 200 20.88 -26.73 25.66
N PHE A 201 22.13 -26.28 25.78
CA PHE A 201 23.33 -27.11 25.92
C PHE A 201 24.05 -26.77 27.23
N GLU A 202 23.94 -27.65 28.22
CA GLU A 202 24.57 -27.53 29.53
C GLU A 202 25.98 -28.12 29.49
N SER A 203 26.99 -27.26 29.59
CA SER A 203 28.40 -27.67 29.47
C SER A 203 28.83 -28.54 30.66
N ILE A 204 29.37 -29.72 30.36
CA ILE A 204 30.10 -30.54 31.35
C ILE A 204 31.58 -30.15 31.35
N ASP A 205 32.12 -29.92 30.16
CA ASP A 205 33.48 -29.44 29.88
C ASP A 205 33.47 -28.70 28.52
N PRO A 206 34.59 -28.17 28.01
CA PRO A 206 34.62 -27.40 26.76
C PRO A 206 34.16 -28.15 25.50
N VAL A 207 33.97 -29.47 25.55
CA VAL A 207 33.59 -30.30 24.39
C VAL A 207 32.25 -31.00 24.61
N ARG A 208 32.01 -31.52 25.82
CA ARG A 208 30.80 -32.30 26.14
C ARG A 208 29.75 -31.44 26.81
N PHE A 209 28.51 -31.64 26.41
CA PHE A 209 27.35 -30.98 26.99
C PHE A 209 26.16 -31.94 27.09
N ILE A 210 25.20 -31.59 27.95
CA ILE A 210 23.88 -32.23 28.01
C ILE A 210 22.92 -31.32 27.23
N GLY A 211 22.15 -31.89 26.31
CA GLY A 211 21.17 -31.15 25.52
C GLY A 211 19.96 -31.98 25.16
N ASN A 212 19.01 -31.37 24.45
CA ASN A 212 17.81 -32.04 23.97
C ASN A 212 17.70 -31.98 22.44
N HIS A 213 16.79 -32.78 21.88
CA HIS A 213 16.59 -32.91 20.42
C HIS A 213 15.67 -31.83 19.81
N SER A 214 15.37 -30.75 20.54
CA SER A 214 14.56 -29.66 20.00
C SER A 214 15.24 -29.06 18.78
N SER A 215 14.48 -28.90 17.70
CA SER A 215 14.94 -28.21 16.50
C SER A 215 14.64 -26.71 16.54
N GLY A 216 13.85 -26.24 17.49
CA GLY A 216 13.36 -24.85 17.57
C GLY A 216 12.33 -24.44 16.52
N LYS A 217 12.03 -25.30 15.53
CA LYS A 217 11.10 -24.99 14.42
C LYS A 217 9.74 -24.46 14.90
N MET A 218 9.18 -25.07 15.94
CA MET A 218 7.86 -24.68 16.46
C MET A 218 7.88 -23.27 17.05
N GLY A 219 8.83 -22.96 17.94
CA GLY A 219 8.94 -21.63 18.55
C GLY A 219 9.23 -20.55 17.51
N ILE A 220 10.10 -20.84 16.53
CA ILE A 220 10.39 -19.94 15.41
C ILE A 220 9.12 -19.67 14.59
N ALA A 221 8.34 -20.71 14.25
CA ALA A 221 7.10 -20.54 13.50
C ALA A 221 6.05 -19.73 14.27
N ILE A 222 5.97 -19.89 15.60
CA ILE A 222 5.10 -19.07 16.46
C ILE A 222 5.55 -17.61 16.44
N ALA A 223 6.85 -17.34 16.59
CA ALA A 223 7.40 -15.99 16.52
C ALA A 223 7.09 -15.32 15.17
N GLU A 224 7.25 -16.03 14.06
CA GLU A 224 6.88 -15.54 12.73
C GLU A 224 5.38 -15.25 12.59
N ALA A 225 4.52 -16.13 13.13
CA ALA A 225 3.08 -15.93 13.09
C ALA A 225 2.64 -14.72 13.93
N LEU A 226 3.23 -14.51 15.11
CA LEU A 226 2.99 -13.35 15.96
C LEU A 226 3.43 -12.06 15.27
N ALA A 227 4.63 -12.03 14.71
CA ALA A 227 5.15 -10.88 13.96
C ALA A 227 4.29 -10.58 12.72
N THR A 228 3.82 -11.60 12.00
CA THR A 228 2.87 -11.45 10.88
C THR A 228 1.56 -10.81 11.35
N LYS A 229 1.13 -11.11 12.59
CA LYS A 229 -0.02 -10.49 13.26
C LYS A 229 0.33 -9.17 13.97
N GLY A 230 1.44 -8.55 13.60
CA GLY A 230 1.84 -7.21 14.02
C GLY A 230 2.46 -7.12 15.42
N ALA A 231 2.69 -8.22 16.12
CA ALA A 231 3.36 -8.21 17.41
C ALA A 231 4.83 -7.78 17.28
N GLN A 232 5.36 -7.11 18.30
CA GLN A 232 6.80 -7.02 18.51
C GLN A 232 7.26 -8.28 19.24
N VAL A 233 8.10 -9.08 18.61
CA VAL A 233 8.51 -10.39 19.16
C VAL A 233 9.98 -10.35 19.54
N ILE A 234 10.30 -10.75 20.77
CA ILE A 234 11.65 -11.11 21.19
C ILE A 234 11.75 -12.63 21.12
N LEU A 235 12.52 -13.14 20.17
CA LEU A 235 12.77 -14.56 19.98
C LEU A 235 14.08 -14.94 20.65
N ILE A 236 14.00 -15.58 21.81
CA ILE A 236 15.15 -16.11 22.54
C ILE A 236 15.38 -17.54 22.04
N CYS A 237 16.44 -17.75 21.27
CA CYS A 237 16.68 -19.01 20.59
C CYS A 237 17.96 -19.66 21.10
N GLY A 238 17.84 -20.89 21.61
CA GLY A 238 19.00 -21.74 21.83
C GLY A 238 19.58 -22.29 20.52
N PRO A 239 20.62 -23.15 20.58
CA PRO A 239 21.42 -23.52 19.41
C PRO A 239 20.60 -24.27 18.33
N SER A 240 20.10 -23.52 17.35
CA SER A 240 19.33 -24.04 16.22
C SER A 240 19.82 -23.47 14.90
N SER A 241 20.00 -24.35 13.91
CA SER A 241 20.36 -24.02 12.53
C SER A 241 19.16 -23.52 11.69
N VAL A 242 17.97 -23.45 12.28
CA VAL A 242 16.76 -23.00 11.59
C VAL A 242 16.74 -21.47 11.56
N PRO A 243 16.80 -20.84 10.37
CA PRO A 243 16.63 -19.40 10.25
C PRO A 243 15.14 -19.04 10.40
N HIS A 244 14.86 -17.86 10.93
CA HIS A 244 13.55 -17.22 10.71
C HIS A 244 13.60 -16.42 9.40
N ARG A 245 12.50 -16.38 8.67
CA ARG A 245 12.36 -15.79 7.33
C ARG A 245 11.66 -14.43 7.34
N HIS A 246 11.05 -14.05 8.46
CA HIS A 246 10.30 -12.82 8.58
C HIS A 246 11.24 -11.60 8.71
N GLN A 247 11.11 -10.59 7.84
CA GLN A 247 12.07 -9.49 7.69
C GLN A 247 11.82 -8.28 8.61
N GLY A 248 10.94 -8.37 9.60
CA GLY A 248 10.66 -7.28 10.56
C GLY A 248 9.87 -7.73 11.78
N GLY A 249 9.87 -6.95 12.86
CA GLY A 249 9.05 -7.25 14.05
C GLY A 249 9.52 -8.42 14.92
N ILE A 250 10.66 -9.04 14.58
CA ILE A 250 11.33 -10.04 15.44
C ILE A 250 12.73 -9.53 15.78
N GLN A 251 13.03 -9.44 17.08
CA GLN A 251 14.38 -9.30 17.61
C GLN A 251 14.83 -10.67 18.11
N ARG A 252 15.88 -11.24 17.50
CA ARG A 252 16.43 -12.53 17.93
C ARG A 252 17.57 -12.33 18.93
N ILE A 253 17.55 -13.12 20.01
CA ILE A 253 18.62 -13.23 21.00
C ILE A 253 19.06 -14.68 21.00
N ASP A 254 20.33 -14.94 20.69
CA ASP A 254 20.88 -16.29 20.71
C ASP A 254 21.49 -16.60 22.08
N ILE A 255 21.14 -17.76 22.63
CA ILE A 255 21.64 -18.28 23.91
C ILE A 255 22.19 -19.69 23.74
N THR A 256 22.89 -20.19 24.76
CA THR A 256 23.45 -21.54 24.79
C THR A 256 22.86 -22.38 25.92
N SER A 257 22.83 -21.86 27.14
CA SER A 257 22.41 -22.61 28.34
C SER A 257 21.00 -22.24 28.82
N ALA A 258 20.44 -23.06 29.70
CA ALA A 258 19.17 -22.78 30.37
C ALA A 258 19.26 -21.53 31.27
N ASP A 259 20.41 -21.30 31.92
CA ASP A 259 20.63 -20.10 32.73
C ASP A 259 20.64 -18.83 31.88
N GLU A 260 21.31 -18.84 30.73
CA GLU A 260 21.26 -17.72 29.77
C GLU A 260 19.85 -17.50 29.21
N MET A 261 19.10 -18.59 28.98
CA MET A 261 17.70 -18.48 28.55
C MET A 261 16.84 -17.83 29.64
N LEU A 262 17.04 -18.17 30.91
CA LEU A 262 16.32 -17.56 32.03
C LEU A 262 16.65 -16.07 32.14
N GLU A 263 17.93 -15.71 32.13
CA GLU A 263 18.39 -14.32 32.22
C GLU A 263 17.85 -13.46 31.07
N ALA A 264 17.71 -14.03 29.87
CA ALA A 264 17.16 -13.31 28.72
C ALA A 264 15.62 -13.14 28.79
N VAL A 265 14.90 -13.95 29.57
CA VAL A 265 13.44 -13.91 29.71
C VAL A 265 12.99 -12.94 30.81
N GLU A 266 13.78 -12.81 31.88
CA GLU A 266 13.52 -11.92 33.03
C GLU A 266 13.74 -10.42 32.70
#